data_AF-A0A8J7VE99-F1
#
_entry.id   AF-A0A8J7VE99-F1
#
_cell.length_a   1.000
_cell.length_b   1.000
_cell.length_c   1.000
_cell.angle_alpha   90.00
_cell.angle_beta   90.00
_cell.angle_gamma   90.00
#
_symmetry.space_group_name_H-M   'P 1'
#
loop_
_entity.id
_entity.type
_entity.pdbx_description
1 polymer ?
#
loop_
_entity_poly.entity_id
_entity_poly.type
_entity_poly.pdbx_seq_one_letter_code
_entity_poly.pdbx_strand_id
1 'polypeptide(L)'
;MSPGHKKQMAQAVLAERLCSGRQACRILRLARATWWYRAGQRSERQQQLVARVHTLSERHPRYGYRRIAAMLRAEGWPVGQR
;
A
#
# COMPACT_ATOMS: atom_id res chain seq x y z
N MET A 1 -5.28 -17.75 -2.74
CA MET A 1 -4.79 -16.95 -1.59
C MET A 1 -3.91 -15.81 -2.07
N SER A 2 -4.15 -14.59 -1.58
CA SER A 2 -3.33 -13.43 -1.93
C SER A 2 -1.92 -13.52 -1.31
N PRO A 3 -0.91 -12.86 -1.89
CA PRO A 3 0.43 -12.80 -1.31
C PRO A 3 0.45 -12.23 0.12
N GLY A 4 -0.42 -11.27 0.43
CA GLY A 4 -0.58 -10.73 1.79
C GLY A 4 -1.08 -11.78 2.78
N HIS A 5 -2.06 -12.59 2.39
CA HIS A 5 -2.60 -13.65 3.23
C HIS A 5 -1.55 -14.74 3.52
N LYS A 6 -0.78 -15.13 2.49
CA LYS A 6 0.36 -16.05 2.66
C LYS A 6 1.43 -15.50 3.60
N LYS A 7 1.67 -14.19 3.56
CA LYS A 7 2.61 -13.52 4.46
C LYS A 7 2.15 -13.56 5.92
N GLN A 8 0.87 -13.33 6.17
CA GLN A 8 0.28 -13.49 7.51
C GLN A 8 0.43 -14.92 8.03
N MET A 9 0.12 -15.93 7.21
CA MET A 9 0.33 -17.33 7.60
C MET A 9 1.80 -17.62 7.93
N ALA A 10 2.73 -17.14 7.10
CA ALA A 10 4.16 -17.30 7.35
C ALA A 10 4.59 -16.66 8.67
N GLN A 11 4.02 -15.51 9.04
CA GLN A 11 4.26 -14.86 10.33
C GLN A 11 3.71 -15.67 11.51
N ALA A 12 2.51 -16.25 11.39
CA ALA A 12 1.91 -17.08 12.44
C ALA A 12 2.78 -18.33 12.73
N VAL A 13 3.17 -19.07 11.68
CA VAL A 13 4.02 -20.25 11.81
C VAL A 13 5.40 -19.92 12.41
N LEU A 14 5.94 -18.75 12.10
CA LEU A 14 7.18 -18.24 12.69
C LEU A 14 7.04 -17.88 14.17
N ALA A 15 5.91 -17.26 14.56
CA ALA A 15 5.61 -16.91 15.95
C ALA A 15 5.50 -18.17 16.82
N GLU A 16 4.93 -19.25 16.28
CA GLU A 16 4.85 -20.57 16.91
C GLU A 16 6.17 -21.36 16.88
N ARG A 17 7.25 -20.78 16.32
CA ARG A 17 8.58 -21.39 16.17
C ARG A 17 8.60 -22.75 15.44
N LEU A 18 7.58 -23.03 14.63
CA LEU A 18 7.45 -24.29 13.89
C LEU A 18 8.47 -24.41 12.75
N CYS A 19 8.89 -23.29 12.16
CA CYS A 19 9.94 -23.29 11.14
C CYS A 19 10.63 -21.92 10.97
N SER A 20 11.73 -21.91 10.22
CA SER A 20 12.42 -20.67 9.82
C SER A 20 11.63 -19.90 8.75
N GLY A 21 11.84 -18.59 8.65
CA GLY A 21 11.12 -17.77 7.65
C GLY A 21 11.40 -18.18 6.20
N ARG A 22 12.58 -18.76 5.94
CA ARG A 22 12.92 -19.37 4.64
C ARG A 22 12.05 -20.59 4.35
N GLN A 23 11.87 -21.48 5.34
CA GLN A 23 11.01 -22.65 5.20
C GLN A 23 9.55 -22.26 5.03
N ALA A 24 9.05 -21.31 5.84
CA ALA A 24 7.68 -20.80 5.72
C ALA A 24 7.40 -20.26 4.30
N CYS A 25 8.32 -19.45 3.75
CA CYS A 25 8.19 -18.95 2.38
C CYS A 25 8.19 -20.07 1.33
N ARG A 26 9.02 -21.10 1.50
CA ARG A 26 9.11 -22.23 0.57
C ARG A 26 7.82 -23.07 0.59
N ILE A 27 7.31 -23.38 1.78
CA ILE A 27 6.08 -24.17 1.98
C ILE A 27 4.87 -23.44 1.40
N LEU A 28 4.72 -22.15 1.72
CA LEU A 28 3.58 -21.34 1.29
C LEU A 28 3.71 -20.81 -0.16
N ARG A 29 4.82 -21.14 -0.85
CA ARG A 29 5.17 -20.62 -2.17
C ARG A 29 5.04 -19.09 -2.21
N LEU A 30 5.61 -18.43 -1.21
CA LEU A 30 5.68 -16.97 -1.08
C LEU A 30 7.04 -16.50 -1.59
N ALA A 31 7.04 -15.54 -2.52
CA ALA A 31 8.28 -14.92 -2.97
C ALA A 31 8.98 -14.23 -1.79
N ARG A 32 10.28 -14.47 -1.64
CA ARG A 32 11.07 -13.87 -0.56
C ARG A 32 11.05 -12.35 -0.58
N ALA A 33 11.00 -11.73 -1.76
CA ALA A 33 10.87 -10.28 -1.88
C ALA A 33 9.59 -9.77 -1.20
N THR A 34 8.45 -10.45 -1.40
CA THR A 34 7.18 -10.14 -0.73
C THR A 34 7.28 -10.36 0.79
N TRP A 35 8.01 -11.38 1.24
CA TRP A 35 8.26 -11.60 2.66
C TRP A 35 9.02 -10.43 3.29
N TRP A 36 10.10 -9.97 2.66
CA TRP A 36 10.91 -8.86 3.14
C TRP A 36 10.27 -7.48 2.96
N TYR A 37 9.34 -7.34 2.00
CA TYR A 37 8.67 -6.07 1.73
C TYR A 37 7.92 -5.55 2.97
N ARG A 38 8.35 -4.43 3.53
CA ARG A 38 7.60 -3.70 4.56
C ARG A 38 6.95 -2.51 3.89
N ALA A 39 5.63 -2.40 3.99
CA ALA A 39 4.94 -1.19 3.58
C ALA A 39 5.48 -0.05 4.44
N GLY A 40 6.01 1.00 3.81
CA GLY A 40 6.42 2.21 4.51
C GLY A 40 5.20 2.87 5.18
N GLN A 41 5.42 3.50 6.33
CA GLN A 41 4.40 4.35 6.92
C GLN A 41 4.18 5.55 6.00
N ARG A 42 2.91 5.85 5.70
CA ARG A 42 2.56 7.05 4.96
C ARG A 42 2.78 8.24 5.89
N SER A 43 3.49 9.27 5.42
CA SER A 43 3.60 10.52 6.18
C SER A 43 2.23 11.15 6.37
N GLU A 44 2.06 11.98 7.40
CA GLU A 44 0.79 12.68 7.65
C GLU A 44 0.33 13.46 6.40
N ARG A 45 1.26 14.14 5.73
CA ARG A 45 1.02 14.83 4.45
C ARG A 45 0.49 13.90 3.36
N GLN A 46 1.00 12.67 3.25
CA GLN A 46 0.51 11.69 2.28
C GLN A 46 -0.91 11.21 2.64
N GLN A 47 -1.22 11.06 3.92
CA GLN A 47 -2.56 10.69 4.37
C GLN A 47 -3.57 11.81 4.08
N GLN A 48 -3.21 13.06 4.37
CA GLN A 48 -4.02 14.24 4.04
C GLN A 48 -4.26 14.36 2.53
N LEU A 49 -3.22 14.11 1.72
CA LEU A 49 -3.36 14.10 0.26
C LEU A 49 -4.35 13.02 -0.21
N VAL A 50 -4.26 11.80 0.32
CA VAL A 50 -5.20 10.72 -0.01
C VAL A 50 -6.63 11.11 0.36
N ALA A 51 -6.84 11.64 1.58
CA ALA A 51 -8.15 12.12 2.01
C ALA A 51 -8.69 13.20 1.05
N ARG A 52 -7.84 14.15 0.64
CA ARG A 52 -8.22 15.22 -0.30
C ARG A 52 -8.61 14.67 -1.68
N VAL A 53 -7.87 13.68 -2.19
CA VAL A 53 -8.20 12.99 -3.44
C VAL A 53 -9.60 12.38 -3.35
N HIS A 54 -9.93 11.70 -2.25
CA HIS A 54 -11.26 11.13 -2.05
C HIS A 54 -12.35 12.21 -2.02
N THR A 55 -12.15 13.29 -1.25
CA THR A 55 -13.11 14.40 -1.20
C THR A 55 -13.38 15.00 -2.58
N LEU A 56 -12.34 15.22 -3.39
CA LEU A 56 -12.50 15.76 -4.74
C LEU A 56 -13.19 14.77 -5.68
N SER A 57 -12.93 13.47 -5.52
CA SER A 57 -13.54 12.42 -6.34
C SER A 57 -15.04 12.28 -6.05
N GLU A 58 -15.42 12.37 -4.77
CA GLU A 58 -16.82 12.36 -4.33
C GLU A 58 -17.57 13.61 -4.81
N ARG A 59 -16.94 14.80 -4.73
CA ARG A 59 -17.53 16.06 -5.22
C ARG A 59 -17.63 16.12 -6.74
N HIS A 60 -16.72 15.46 -7.45
CA HIS A 60 -16.67 15.47 -8.91
C HIS A 60 -16.62 14.06 -9.51
N PRO A 61 -17.71 13.27 -9.45
CA PRO A 61 -17.72 11.87 -9.88
C PRO A 61 -17.38 11.65 -11.37
N ARG A 62 -17.64 12.66 -12.21
CA ARG A 62 -17.33 12.63 -13.64
C ARG A 62 -15.86 12.93 -13.95
N TYR A 63 -15.07 13.38 -12.97
CA TYR A 63 -13.72 13.84 -13.20
C TYR A 63 -12.75 12.67 -13.06
N GLY A 64 -12.01 12.38 -14.14
CA GLY A 64 -10.91 11.44 -14.10
C GLY A 64 -9.70 12.00 -13.35
N TYR A 65 -8.73 11.11 -13.05
CA TYR A 65 -7.56 11.41 -12.24
C TYR A 65 -6.77 12.66 -12.70
N ARG A 66 -6.75 12.96 -14.01
CA ARG A 66 -6.05 14.13 -14.56
C ARG A 66 -6.65 15.46 -14.09
N ARG A 67 -7.98 15.54 -13.99
CA ARG A 67 -8.67 16.74 -13.48
C ARG A 67 -8.50 16.87 -11.98
N ILE A 68 -8.62 15.76 -11.24
CA ILE A 68 -8.34 15.73 -9.80
C ILE A 68 -6.91 16.21 -9.52
N ALA A 69 -5.91 15.71 -10.26
CA ALA A 69 -4.52 16.12 -10.13
C ALA A 69 -4.28 17.60 -10.50
N ALA A 70 -5.04 18.17 -11.44
CA ALA A 70 -4.98 19.59 -11.75
C ALA A 70 -5.52 20.45 -10.59
N MET A 71 -6.64 20.05 -9.99
CA MET A 71 -7.20 20.75 -8.81
C MET A 71 -6.27 20.67 -7.61
N LEU A 72 -5.67 19.49 -7.35
CA LEU A 72 -4.68 19.34 -6.29
C LEU A 72 -3.44 20.23 -6.50
N ARG A 73 -2.97 20.38 -7.74
CA ARG A 73 -1.88 21.33 -8.05
C ARG A 73 -2.29 22.78 -7.82
N ALA A 74 -3.51 23.15 -8.20
CA ALA A 74 -4.04 24.49 -7.95
C ALA A 74 -4.17 24.80 -6.45
N GLU A 75 -4.44 23.78 -5.62
CA GLU A 75 -4.43 23.85 -4.16
C GLU A 75 -3.01 23.88 -3.55
N GLY A 76 -1.95 23.80 -4.36
CA GLY A 76 -0.56 23.83 -3.89
C GLY A 76 -0.01 22.46 -3.47
N TRP A 77 -0.70 21.36 -3.76
CA TRP A 77 -0.14 20.03 -3.50
C TRP A 77 0.97 19.69 -4.51
N PRO A 78 2.11 19.11 -4.05
CA PRO A 78 3.21 18.70 -4.92
C PRO A 78 2.91 17.36 -5.59
N VAL A 79 1.84 17.30 -6.39
CA VAL A 79 1.46 16.09 -7.14
C VAL A 79 1.98 16.18 -8.58
N GLY A 80 2.48 15.05 -9.09
CA GLY A 80 2.99 14.97 -10.47
C GLY A 80 4.35 15.64 -10.68
N GLN A 81 4.98 16.16 -9.62
CA GLN A 81 6.38 16.55 -9.62
C GLN A 81 7.21 15.28 -9.34
N ARG A 82 8.12 14.96 -10.26
CA ARG A 82 9.07 13.86 -10.16
C ARG A 82 10.47 14.43 -9.98
#